data_AF-A0A2M4CKM4-F1
#
_entry.id   AF-A0A2M4CKM4-F1
#
_cell.length_a   1.000
_cell.length_b   1.000
_cell.length_c   1.000
_cell.angle_alpha   90.00
_cell.angle_beta   90.00
_cell.angle_gamma   90.00
#
_symmetry.space_group_name_H-M   'P 1'
#
loop_
_entity.id
_entity.type
_entity.pdbx_description
1 polymer ?
#
loop_
_entity_poly.entity_id
_entity_poly.type
_entity_poly.pdbx_seq_one_letter_code
_entity_poly.pdbx_strand_id
1 'polypeptide(L)'
;CVCVCRRVRKKRYQGVERWVAGRNLRNTYAARAAMMGGKEGNGCGSGRLLMLLVVMVVLPLTLVPVRPVQGRQEYYYAYQDQYDDDLSLWIDEQQVKIFSGVAMKIYAIDNGRVSPHIRDPNFSQYLPMIPSEVSCVNFTWKAGSKKYYYNFDRLMSVDENILKAPTISIKTTGRVPKNAKGKC
;
A
#
# COMPACT_ATOMS: atom_id res chain seq x y z
N CYS A 1 6.48 11.01 -15.06
CA CYS A 1 5.65 9.84 -14.71
C CYS A 1 4.77 9.41 -15.90
N VAL A 2 4.17 8.23 -15.79
CA VAL A 2 3.10 7.70 -16.63
C VAL A 2 1.89 7.47 -15.74
N CYS A 3 0.74 8.01 -16.10
CA CYS A 3 -0.49 7.83 -15.33
C CYS A 3 -1.44 6.94 -16.13
N VAL A 4 -1.78 5.80 -15.55
CA VAL A 4 -2.69 4.80 -16.13
C VAL A 4 -4.03 4.92 -15.43
N CYS A 5 -5.04 5.35 -16.16
CA CYS A 5 -6.36 5.60 -15.63
C CYS A 5 -7.37 4.59 -16.17
N ARG A 6 -8.22 4.08 -15.27
CA ARG A 6 -9.38 3.29 -15.66
C ARG A 6 -10.45 4.19 -16.26
N ARG A 7 -11.22 3.66 -17.21
CA ARG A 7 -12.39 4.35 -17.76
C ARG A 7 -13.67 3.60 -17.40
N VAL A 8 -14.39 4.13 -16.41
CA VAL A 8 -15.68 3.59 -15.99
C VAL A 8 -16.74 3.95 -17.03
N ARG A 9 -17.59 2.99 -17.40
CA ARG A 9 -18.77 3.27 -18.22
C ARG A 9 -19.84 3.92 -17.36
N LYS A 10 -20.21 5.16 -17.67
CA LYS A 10 -21.33 5.84 -17.00
C LYS A 10 -22.63 5.15 -17.45
N LYS A 11 -23.24 4.30 -16.60
CA LYS A 11 -24.63 3.86 -16.79
C LYS A 11 -25.53 4.99 -16.31
N ARG A 12 -26.29 5.59 -17.22
CA ARG A 12 -27.36 6.53 -16.88
C ARG A 12 -28.50 5.72 -16.29
N TYR A 13 -28.51 5.53 -14.97
CA TYR A 13 -29.70 5.06 -14.28
C TYR A 13 -30.63 6.27 -14.10
N GLN A 14 -31.85 6.18 -14.63
CA GLN A 14 -32.92 7.13 -14.34
C GLN A 14 -33.22 7.11 -12.84
N GLY A 15 -33.04 8.25 -12.17
CA GLY A 15 -33.71 8.58 -10.92
C GLY A 15 -33.13 7.98 -9.64
N VAL A 16 -33.02 8.84 -8.62
CA VAL A 16 -32.71 8.57 -7.21
C VAL A 16 -31.22 8.54 -6.86
N GLU A 17 -30.63 9.74 -6.71
CA GLU A 17 -29.53 9.94 -5.76
C GLU A 17 -30.09 9.88 -4.34
N ARG A 18 -29.82 8.79 -3.62
CA ARG A 18 -29.90 8.76 -2.16
C ARG A 18 -28.48 8.78 -1.61
N TRP A 19 -28.08 9.96 -1.14
CA TRP A 19 -26.86 10.14 -0.36
C TRP A 19 -27.02 9.42 1.00
N VAL A 20 -26.50 8.20 1.11
CA VAL A 20 -26.22 7.63 2.44
C VAL A 20 -24.82 8.07 2.81
N ALA A 21 -24.74 9.12 3.63
CA ALA A 21 -23.52 9.58 4.24
C ALA A 21 -22.91 8.48 5.11
N GLY A 22 -21.99 7.70 4.52
CA GLY A 22 -21.16 6.71 5.20
C GLY A 22 -20.04 7.39 5.97
N ARG A 23 -20.35 7.78 7.20
CA ARG A 23 -19.48 8.11 8.35
C ARG A 23 -17.97 7.88 8.17
N ASN A 24 -17.24 8.99 8.18
CA ASN A 24 -16.06 9.26 9.02
C ASN A 24 -15.30 8.02 9.57
N LEU A 25 -14.28 7.53 8.87
CA LEU A 25 -13.18 6.81 9.52
C LEU A 25 -12.11 7.82 9.92
N ARG A 26 -12.33 8.42 11.10
CA ARG A 26 -11.25 9.05 11.86
C ARG A 26 -10.34 7.95 12.36
N ASN A 27 -9.09 7.99 11.90
CA ASN A 27 -7.95 7.32 12.51
C ASN A 27 -8.01 7.47 14.04
N THR A 28 -8.14 6.35 14.74
CA THR A 28 -8.08 6.27 16.20
C THR A 28 -6.84 5.46 16.57
N TYR A 29 -5.69 6.15 16.57
CA TYR A 29 -4.49 5.68 17.26
C TYR A 29 -3.92 6.81 18.11
N ALA A 30 -4.73 7.29 19.05
CA ALA A 30 -4.29 8.14 20.15
C ALA A 30 -5.45 8.31 21.12
N ALA A 31 -5.41 7.64 22.26
CA ALA A 31 -5.51 8.29 23.56
C ALA A 31 -5.69 7.28 24.70
N ARG A 32 -4.82 7.47 25.69
CA ARG A 32 -5.13 7.44 27.13
C ARG A 32 -5.42 6.08 27.76
N ALA A 33 -4.32 5.46 28.16
CA ALA A 33 -4.14 5.14 29.56
C ALA A 33 -4.35 6.41 30.42
N ALA A 34 -5.52 6.54 31.04
CA ALA A 34 -5.80 7.43 32.18
C ALA A 34 -7.21 7.14 32.71
N MET A 35 -7.38 6.03 33.41
CA MET A 35 -8.56 5.78 34.27
C MET A 35 -8.06 5.22 35.61
N MET A 36 -7.50 6.10 36.44
CA MET A 36 -7.38 5.89 37.89
C MET A 36 -8.47 6.72 38.55
N GLY A 37 -9.68 6.15 38.59
CA GLY A 37 -10.76 6.60 39.45
C GLY A 37 -10.81 5.66 40.64
N GLY A 38 -10.17 6.05 41.74
CA GLY A 38 -10.27 5.35 43.02
C GLY A 38 -11.70 5.36 43.54
N LYS A 39 -12.18 4.19 43.95
CA LYS A 39 -13.34 4.07 44.82
C LYS A 39 -13.01 3.08 45.92
N GLU A 40 -12.93 3.60 47.14
CA GLU A 40 -12.86 2.81 48.37
C GLU A 40 -14.13 1.97 48.52
N GLY A 41 -13.92 0.70 48.84
CA GLY A 41 -14.95 -0.25 49.22
C GLY A 41 -14.34 -1.28 50.16
N ASN A 42 -14.67 -1.15 51.45
CA ASN A 42 -14.38 -2.09 52.53
C ASN A 42 -14.92 -3.50 52.21
N GLY A 43 -14.16 -4.56 52.53
CA GLY A 43 -14.68 -5.92 52.44
C GLY A 43 -13.67 -7.05 52.67
N CYS A 44 -13.36 -7.29 53.94
CA CYS A 44 -13.26 -8.60 54.61
C CYS A 44 -12.61 -9.81 53.87
N GLY A 45 -11.44 -10.23 54.38
CA GLY A 45 -11.13 -11.64 54.68
C GLY A 45 -10.71 -12.57 53.54
N SER A 46 -9.46 -13.06 53.61
CA SER A 46 -8.97 -14.27 52.92
C SER A 46 -8.66 -14.16 51.41
N GLY A 47 -7.68 -13.33 51.03
CA GLY A 47 -7.28 -13.17 49.61
C GLY A 47 -5.78 -13.07 49.32
N ARG A 48 -4.89 -13.30 50.31
CA ARG A 48 -3.45 -13.11 50.10
C ARG A 48 -2.82 -14.10 49.11
N LEU A 49 -3.32 -15.33 49.06
CA LEU A 49 -2.82 -16.35 48.12
C LEU A 49 -3.36 -16.13 46.70
N LEU A 50 -4.62 -15.70 46.56
CA LEU A 50 -5.27 -15.48 45.27
C LEU A 50 -4.71 -14.25 44.55
N MET A 51 -4.41 -13.16 45.28
CA MET A 51 -3.79 -11.96 44.71
C MET A 51 -2.37 -12.22 44.21
N LEU A 52 -1.60 -13.05 44.90
CA LEU A 52 -0.26 -13.45 44.44
C LEU A 52 -0.32 -14.29 43.16
N LEU A 53 -1.32 -15.16 43.02
CA LEU A 53 -1.53 -15.95 41.79
C LEU A 53 -1.94 -15.07 40.61
N VAL A 54 -2.81 -14.08 40.81
CA VAL A 54 -3.21 -13.14 39.73
C VAL A 54 -2.01 -12.28 39.29
N VAL A 55 -1.17 -11.80 40.21
CA VAL A 55 0.04 -11.03 39.84
C VAL A 55 1.06 -11.93 39.12
N MET A 56 1.29 -13.16 39.57
CA MET A 56 2.25 -14.07 38.94
C MET A 56 1.83 -14.58 37.55
N VAL A 57 0.52 -14.58 37.23
CA VAL A 57 0.04 -14.99 35.90
C VAL A 57 -0.08 -13.78 34.95
N VAL A 58 -0.53 -12.63 35.44
CA VAL A 58 -0.78 -11.45 34.59
C VAL A 58 0.49 -10.65 34.32
N LEU A 59 1.43 -10.58 35.26
CA LEU A 59 2.68 -9.83 35.11
C LEU A 59 3.60 -10.39 33.99
N PRO A 60 3.82 -11.71 33.85
CA PRO A 60 4.58 -12.25 32.71
C PRO A 60 3.81 -12.20 31.39
N LEU A 61 2.46 -12.19 31.40
CA LEU A 61 1.65 -12.03 30.18
C LEU A 61 1.72 -10.60 29.60
N THR A 62 1.99 -9.58 30.42
CA THR A 62 2.18 -8.20 29.97
C THR A 62 3.60 -7.87 29.49
N LEU A 63 4.55 -8.78 29.70
CA LEU A 63 5.97 -8.61 29.33
C LEU A 63 6.40 -9.45 28.13
N VAL A 64 5.46 -10.04 27.38
CA VAL A 64 5.79 -10.51 26.04
C VAL A 64 6.02 -9.26 25.20
N PRO A 65 7.27 -8.92 24.79
CA PRO A 65 7.44 -7.89 23.79
C PRO A 65 6.63 -8.37 22.60
N VAL A 66 5.61 -7.61 22.22
CA VAL A 66 5.03 -7.69 20.88
C VAL A 66 6.23 -7.44 19.99
N ARG A 67 6.86 -8.52 19.51
CA ARG A 67 7.93 -8.40 18.53
C ARG A 67 7.24 -7.72 17.36
N PRO A 68 7.54 -6.47 17.03
CA PRO A 68 7.11 -5.99 15.73
C PRO A 68 7.64 -7.02 14.74
N VAL A 69 6.79 -7.52 13.86
CA VAL A 69 7.19 -8.38 12.74
C VAL A 69 8.04 -7.49 11.83
N GLN A 70 9.27 -7.23 12.26
CA GLN A 70 10.23 -6.28 11.70
C GLN A 70 11.32 -7.04 10.94
N GLY A 71 11.07 -8.30 10.58
CA GLY A 71 12.10 -9.21 10.07
C GLY A 71 11.91 -9.67 8.63
N ARG A 72 10.84 -9.29 7.92
CA ARG A 72 10.59 -9.81 6.56
C ARG A 72 10.81 -8.80 5.44
N GLN A 73 10.65 -7.51 5.69
CA GLN A 73 10.84 -6.48 4.66
C GLN A 73 12.32 -6.14 4.43
N GLU A 74 13.15 -6.22 5.46
CA GLU A 74 14.56 -5.81 5.41
C GLU A 74 15.40 -6.69 4.46
N TYR A 75 14.98 -7.94 4.22
CA TYR A 75 15.63 -8.85 3.28
C TYR A 75 15.40 -8.46 1.81
N TYR A 76 14.35 -7.70 1.50
CA TYR A 76 14.00 -7.34 0.11
C TYR A 76 14.79 -6.13 -0.43
N TYR A 77 15.44 -5.35 0.43
CA TYR A 77 16.14 -4.12 0.05
C TYR A 77 17.68 -4.24 0.09
N ALA A 78 18.23 -5.36 0.54
CA ALA A 78 19.68 -5.53 0.75
C ALA A 78 20.49 -5.96 -0.49
N TYR A 79 19.88 -6.02 -1.68
CA TYR A 79 20.57 -6.35 -2.94
C TYR A 79 20.75 -5.12 -3.84
N GLN A 80 20.99 -3.95 -3.25
CA GLN A 80 21.41 -2.78 -4.01
C GLN A 80 22.91 -2.88 -4.27
N ASP A 81 23.25 -3.55 -5.37
CA ASP A 81 24.52 -3.33 -6.06
C ASP A 81 24.65 -1.81 -6.28
N GLN A 82 25.62 -1.21 -5.59
CA GLN A 82 25.95 0.19 -5.83
C GLN A 82 26.52 0.28 -7.25
N TYR A 83 26.03 1.23 -8.05
CA TYR A 83 26.59 1.62 -9.36
C TYR A 83 26.07 0.93 -10.64
N ASP A 84 24.75 0.85 -10.83
CA ASP A 84 24.23 0.92 -12.21
C ASP A 84 23.07 1.92 -12.28
N ASP A 85 23.36 3.16 -12.71
CA ASP A 85 22.33 4.15 -13.03
C ASP A 85 21.64 3.72 -14.34
N ASP A 86 20.74 2.75 -14.23
CA ASP A 86 20.04 2.13 -15.35
C ASP A 86 18.51 2.30 -15.22
N LEU A 87 17.76 1.70 -16.15
CA LEU A 87 16.30 1.77 -16.23
C LEU A 87 15.67 1.40 -14.88
N SER A 88 14.86 2.30 -14.34
CA SER A 88 14.09 2.03 -13.13
C SER A 88 12.63 2.42 -13.36
N LEU A 89 11.71 1.63 -12.83
CA LEU A 89 10.25 1.80 -12.90
C LEU A 89 9.62 1.40 -11.56
N TRP A 90 8.90 2.31 -10.92
CA TRP A 90 8.29 2.10 -9.61
C TRP A 90 6.99 2.86 -9.42
N ILE A 91 6.24 2.46 -8.39
CA ILE A 91 5.12 3.24 -7.83
C ILE A 91 5.68 4.05 -6.64
N ASP A 92 5.34 5.34 -6.62
CA ASP A 92 5.88 6.29 -5.64
C ASP A 92 5.33 6.05 -4.22
N GLU A 93 6.16 6.34 -3.22
CA GLU A 93 5.87 6.08 -1.80
C GLU A 93 4.56 6.70 -1.32
N GLN A 94 4.24 7.89 -1.81
CA GLN A 94 3.02 8.59 -1.41
C GLN A 94 1.78 7.90 -1.96
N GLN A 95 1.86 7.36 -3.17
CA GLN A 95 0.76 6.61 -3.76
C GLN A 95 0.58 5.27 -3.02
N VAL A 96 1.68 4.59 -2.68
CA VAL A 96 1.61 3.34 -1.91
C VAL A 96 1.06 3.58 -0.51
N LYS A 97 1.47 4.66 0.17
CA LYS A 97 0.97 5.05 1.49
C LYS A 97 -0.55 5.23 1.51
N ILE A 98 -1.12 5.79 0.45
CA ILE A 98 -2.58 5.98 0.34
C ILE A 98 -3.31 4.64 0.27
N PHE A 99 -2.72 3.61 -0.33
CA PHE A 99 -3.36 2.30 -0.49
C PHE A 99 -3.09 1.33 0.66
N SER A 100 -1.89 1.32 1.23
CA SER A 100 -1.46 0.35 2.24
C SER A 100 -1.31 0.92 3.65
N GLY A 101 -1.30 2.25 3.81
CA GLY A 101 -0.91 2.93 5.05
C GLY A 101 0.60 2.98 5.28
N VAL A 102 1.41 2.31 4.47
CA VAL A 102 2.87 2.24 4.59
C VAL A 102 3.55 2.98 3.44
N ALA A 103 4.46 3.89 3.76
CA ALA A 103 5.23 4.63 2.76
C ALA A 103 6.42 3.81 2.27
N MET A 104 6.36 3.31 1.04
CA MET A 104 7.48 2.62 0.39
C MET A 104 7.40 2.75 -1.12
N LYS A 105 8.54 2.72 -1.81
CA LYS A 105 8.57 2.57 -3.27
C LYS A 105 8.43 1.09 -3.63
N ILE A 106 7.54 0.79 -4.57
CA ILE A 106 7.38 -0.56 -5.11
C ILE A 106 7.98 -0.57 -6.51
N TYR A 107 9.10 -1.27 -6.67
CA TYR A 107 9.80 -1.37 -7.95
C TYR A 107 9.28 -2.54 -8.79
N ALA A 108 8.98 -2.25 -10.05
CA ALA A 108 8.75 -3.25 -11.09
C ALA A 108 10.06 -3.56 -11.84
N ILE A 109 10.85 -2.53 -12.10
CA ILE A 109 12.21 -2.63 -12.64
C ILE A 109 13.11 -1.78 -11.75
N ASP A 110 14.20 -2.35 -11.25
CA ASP A 110 15.22 -1.65 -10.45
C ASP A 110 16.58 -1.84 -11.11
N ASN A 111 17.20 -0.73 -11.52
CA ASN A 111 18.50 -0.69 -12.21
C ASN A 111 18.64 -1.78 -13.30
N GLY A 112 17.70 -1.80 -14.24
CA GLY A 112 17.68 -2.72 -15.38
C GLY A 112 17.19 -4.14 -15.04
N ARG A 113 16.96 -4.47 -13.77
CA ARG A 113 16.50 -5.79 -13.33
C ARG A 113 15.00 -5.78 -13.04
N VAL A 114 14.27 -6.75 -13.60
CA VAL A 114 12.85 -6.94 -13.28
C VAL A 114 12.71 -7.54 -11.89
N SER A 115 11.79 -6.99 -11.10
CA SER A 115 11.47 -7.47 -9.76
C SER A 115 11.14 -8.97 -9.75
N PRO A 116 11.75 -9.77 -8.86
CA PRO A 116 11.49 -11.22 -8.79
C PRO A 116 10.02 -11.57 -8.63
N HIS A 117 9.25 -10.75 -7.91
CA HIS A 117 7.82 -10.98 -7.71
C HIS A 117 7.00 -10.96 -9.00
N ILE A 118 7.38 -10.13 -9.98
CA ILE A 118 6.67 -10.05 -11.27
C ILE A 118 6.91 -11.30 -12.11
N ARG A 119 8.03 -12.00 -11.87
CA ARG A 119 8.39 -13.23 -12.59
C ARG A 119 7.64 -14.45 -12.08
N ASP A 120 6.92 -14.33 -10.96
CA ASP A 120 6.09 -15.40 -10.41
C ASP A 120 4.82 -15.59 -11.28
N PRO A 121 4.55 -16.81 -11.80
CA PRO A 121 3.31 -17.10 -12.52
C PRO A 121 2.03 -16.80 -11.71
N ASN A 122 2.11 -16.87 -10.38
CA ASN A 122 1.00 -16.59 -9.47
C ASN A 122 0.93 -15.13 -9.03
N PHE A 123 1.78 -14.25 -9.56
CA PHE A 123 1.84 -12.83 -9.17
C PHE A 123 0.46 -12.16 -9.13
N SER A 124 -0.38 -12.43 -10.13
CA SER A 124 -1.74 -11.87 -10.24
C SER A 124 -2.64 -12.20 -9.06
N GLN A 125 -2.41 -13.30 -8.34
CA GLN A 125 -3.20 -13.71 -7.18
C GLN A 125 -2.88 -12.88 -5.94
N TYR A 126 -1.68 -12.30 -5.88
CA TYR A 126 -1.23 -11.45 -4.77
C TYR A 126 -1.57 -9.98 -4.97
N LEU A 127 -2.07 -9.60 -6.16
CA LEU A 127 -2.46 -8.22 -6.44
C LEU A 127 -3.82 -7.91 -5.79
N PRO A 128 -3.91 -6.86 -4.96
CA PRO A 128 -5.18 -6.43 -4.43
C PRO A 128 -6.08 -5.88 -5.54
N MET A 129 -7.39 -6.02 -5.37
CA MET A 129 -8.37 -5.40 -6.26
C MET A 129 -8.27 -3.87 -6.15
N ILE A 130 -8.24 -3.18 -7.29
CA ILE A 130 -8.17 -1.70 -7.34
C ILE A 130 -9.52 -1.11 -6.86
N PRO A 131 -9.56 -0.34 -5.77
CA PRO A 131 -10.81 0.19 -5.20
C PRO A 131 -11.54 1.18 -6.11
N SER A 132 -12.85 1.37 -5.87
CA SER A 132 -13.74 2.23 -6.68
C SER A 132 -13.47 3.73 -6.53
N GLU A 133 -12.61 4.12 -5.60
CA GLU A 133 -12.21 5.50 -5.33
C GLU A 133 -10.95 5.86 -6.13
N VAL A 134 -10.22 4.84 -6.61
CA VAL A 134 -8.95 4.98 -7.31
C VAL A 134 -9.16 4.93 -8.81
N SER A 135 -9.14 6.10 -9.45
CA SER A 135 -9.30 6.20 -10.92
C SER A 135 -7.99 5.99 -11.68
N CYS A 136 -6.85 6.35 -11.09
CA CYS A 136 -5.57 6.37 -11.77
C CYS A 136 -4.44 5.85 -10.88
N VAL A 137 -3.48 5.16 -11.50
CA VAL A 137 -2.23 4.71 -10.88
C VAL A 137 -1.07 5.39 -11.59
N ASN A 138 -0.11 5.90 -10.82
CA ASN A 138 1.00 6.70 -11.31
C ASN A 138 2.28 5.89 -11.21
N PHE A 139 2.87 5.61 -12.36
CA PHE A 139 4.15 4.96 -12.47
C PHE A 139 5.24 6.01 -12.71
N THR A 140 6.34 5.88 -11.99
CA THR A 140 7.51 6.73 -12.13
C THR A 140 8.63 5.90 -12.74
N TRP A 141 9.34 6.49 -13.69
CA TRP A 141 10.44 5.82 -14.37
C TRP A 141 11.59 6.76 -14.70
N LYS A 142 12.79 6.19 -14.88
CA LYS A 142 13.99 6.89 -15.37
C LYS A 142 14.82 5.94 -16.23
N ALA A 143 15.56 6.48 -17.19
CA ALA A 143 16.44 5.72 -18.08
C ALA A 143 17.89 5.62 -17.56
N GLY A 144 18.27 6.47 -16.60
CA GLY A 144 19.64 6.53 -16.09
C GLY A 144 20.64 6.99 -17.16
N SER A 145 21.75 6.27 -17.29
CA SER A 145 22.85 6.55 -18.21
C SER A 145 22.57 6.13 -19.66
N LYS A 146 21.77 5.07 -19.88
CA LYS A 146 21.46 4.51 -21.20
C LYS A 146 20.20 5.14 -21.82
N LYS A 147 19.99 4.91 -23.11
CA LYS A 147 18.79 5.39 -23.84
C LYS A 147 17.79 4.25 -24.00
N TYR A 148 16.62 4.38 -23.37
CA TYR A 148 15.52 3.44 -23.50
C TYR A 148 14.34 4.04 -24.27
N TYR A 149 13.67 3.20 -25.04
CA TYR A 149 12.43 3.51 -25.73
C TYR A 149 11.33 2.58 -25.22
N TYR A 150 10.12 3.09 -25.14
CA TYR A 150 8.96 2.34 -24.71
C TYR A 150 7.95 2.25 -25.85
N ASN A 151 7.18 1.15 -25.83
CA ASN A 151 6.02 0.94 -26.68
C ASN A 151 4.92 0.26 -25.85
N PHE A 152 3.71 0.82 -25.87
CA PHE A 152 2.52 0.23 -25.26
C PHE A 152 1.77 -0.56 -26.32
N ASP A 153 2.07 -1.86 -26.43
CA ASP A 153 1.51 -2.72 -27.48
C ASP A 153 0.01 -2.95 -27.31
N ARG A 154 -0.47 -3.08 -26.05
CA ARG A 154 -1.86 -3.42 -25.73
C ARG A 154 -2.36 -2.58 -24.57
N LEU A 155 -3.43 -1.82 -24.82
CA LEU A 155 -4.23 -1.15 -23.81
C LEU A 155 -5.68 -1.58 -24.00
N MET A 156 -6.09 -2.63 -23.30
CA MET A 156 -7.42 -3.24 -23.46
C MET A 156 -8.05 -3.56 -22.12
N SER A 157 -9.39 -3.62 -22.12
CA SER A 157 -10.15 -4.19 -21.02
C SER A 157 -10.55 -5.62 -21.39
N VAL A 158 -10.56 -6.51 -20.40
CA VAL A 158 -11.06 -7.88 -20.58
C VAL A 158 -12.58 -7.89 -20.65
N ASP A 159 -13.24 -7.01 -19.87
CA ASP A 159 -14.70 -6.85 -19.88
C ASP A 159 -15.08 -5.37 -20.12
N GLU A 160 -15.44 -5.07 -21.37
CA GLU A 160 -15.85 -3.73 -21.80
C GLU A 160 -17.24 -3.32 -21.33
N ASN A 161 -18.03 -4.25 -20.78
CA ASN A 161 -19.34 -3.90 -20.21
C ASN A 161 -19.19 -3.14 -18.90
N ILE A 162 -18.09 -3.37 -18.18
CA ILE A 162 -17.78 -2.78 -16.87
C ILE A 162 -16.77 -1.64 -17.03
N LEU A 163 -15.61 -1.92 -17.63
CA LEU A 163 -14.51 -0.97 -17.80
C LEU A 163 -14.14 -0.85 -19.27
N LYS A 164 -14.09 0.37 -19.79
CA LYS A 164 -13.47 0.60 -21.11
C LYS A 164 -11.96 0.42 -21.02
N ALA A 165 -11.33 0.22 -22.17
CA ALA A 165 -9.87 0.18 -22.29
C ALA A 165 -9.20 1.33 -21.51
N PRO A 166 -8.13 1.07 -20.73
CA PRO A 166 -7.47 2.07 -19.92
C PRO A 166 -6.84 3.17 -20.79
N THR A 167 -6.65 4.34 -20.21
CA THR A 167 -5.99 5.49 -20.87
C THR A 167 -4.68 5.81 -20.17
N ILE A 168 -3.70 6.28 -20.94
CA ILE A 168 -2.40 6.72 -20.45
C ILE A 168 -2.21 8.22 -20.68
N SER A 169 -1.47 8.89 -19.79
CA SER A 169 -1.19 10.33 -19.87
C SER A 169 -0.12 10.73 -20.89
N ILE A 170 0.51 9.76 -21.55
CA ILE A 170 1.61 9.94 -22.50
C ILE A 170 1.29 9.24 -23.83
N LYS A 171 2.06 9.54 -24.89
CA LYS A 171 1.98 8.81 -26.16
C LYS A 171 2.29 7.32 -25.95
N THR A 172 1.75 6.46 -26.81
CA THR A 172 1.95 4.99 -26.76
C THR A 172 3.36 4.56 -27.12
N THR A 173 4.12 5.37 -27.85
CA THR A 173 5.55 5.15 -28.10
C THR A 173 6.34 6.40 -27.74
N GLY A 174 7.60 6.21 -27.36
CA GLY A 174 8.47 7.32 -27.06
C GLY A 174 9.75 6.90 -26.36
N ARG A 175 10.46 7.90 -25.85
CA ARG A 175 11.72 7.71 -25.12
C ARG A 175 11.49 7.83 -23.62
N VAL A 176 12.08 6.94 -22.84
CA VAL A 176 12.09 7.03 -21.38
C VAL A 176 12.96 8.23 -20.97
N PRO A 177 12.47 9.11 -20.07
CA PRO A 177 13.22 10.30 -19.66
C PRO A 177 14.47 9.91 -18.87
N LYS A 178 15.56 10.68 -19.03
CA LYS A 178 16.84 10.44 -18.33
C LYS A 178 16.65 10.44 -16.81
N ASN A 179 16.01 11.49 -16.32
CA ASN A 179 15.66 11.66 -14.91
C ASN A 179 14.17 11.39 -14.70
N ALA A 180 13.83 10.94 -13.50
CA ALA A 180 12.44 10.80 -13.09
C ALA A 180 11.75 12.17 -13.18
N LYS A 181 10.75 12.27 -14.06
CA LYS A 181 9.87 13.44 -14.06
C LYS A 181 8.85 13.26 -12.95
N GLY A 182 8.58 14.32 -12.19
CA GLY A 182 7.56 14.35 -11.15
C GLY A 182 6.15 14.02 -11.65
N LYS A 183 5.21 13.96 -10.69
CA LYS A 183 3.84 13.47 -10.82
C LYS A 183 3.12 14.08 -12.03
N CYS A 184 2.22 13.28 -12.65
CA CYS A 184 1.05 13.88 -13.29
C CYS A 184 0.14 14.39 -12.15
#